data_AF-A0A9J6HBW0-F1
#
_entry.id   AF-A0A9J6HBW0-F1
#
_cell.length_a   1.000
_cell.length_b   1.000
_cell.length_c   1.000
_cell.angle_alpha   90.00
_cell.angle_beta   90.00
_cell.angle_gamma   90.00
#
_symmetry.space_group_name_H-M   'P 1'
#
loop_
_entity.id
_entity.type
_entity.pdbx_description
1 polymer ?
#
loop_
_entity_poly.entity_id
_entity_poly.type
_entity_poly.pdbx_seq_one_letter_code
_entity_poly.pdbx_strand_id
1 'polypeptide(L)'
;MKSVKKKLREMLHPNLLDIGECNLHKVHNAFGTGLNSFGADVELLVMDIYYFFKHAVHSSQLSEKQKDLGIPEHVFLRHVSNRWLTFQSSLERVLQQF
;
A
#
# COMPACT_ATOMS: atom_id res chain seq x y z
N MET A 1 11.30 -23.45 -16.63
CA MET A 1 12.33 -23.20 -15.58
C MET A 1 11.96 -24.02 -14.33
N LYS A 2 12.76 -24.98 -13.87
CA LYS A 2 12.48 -25.66 -12.59
C LYS A 2 12.50 -24.60 -11.48
N SER A 3 11.41 -24.45 -10.72
CA SER A 3 11.31 -23.51 -9.60
C SER A 3 12.53 -23.63 -8.69
N VAL A 4 13.09 -22.50 -8.25
CA VAL A 4 14.25 -22.43 -7.32
C VAL A 4 14.03 -23.35 -6.11
N LYS A 5 12.78 -23.47 -5.64
CA LYS A 5 12.36 -24.39 -4.57
C LYS A 5 12.72 -25.85 -4.84
N LYS A 6 12.59 -26.31 -6.09
CA LYS A 6 12.90 -27.69 -6.48
C LYS A 6 14.41 -27.96 -6.44
N LYS A 7 15.22 -27.04 -6.97
CA LYS A 7 16.68 -27.13 -6.93
C LYS A 7 17.22 -27.11 -5.50
N LEU A 8 16.66 -26.23 -4.65
CA LEU A 8 17.06 -26.15 -3.25
C LEU A 8 16.72 -27.44 -2.49
N ARG A 9 15.55 -28.05 -2.74
CA ARG A 9 15.16 -29.37 -2.19
C ARG A 9 16.07 -30.52 -2.59
N GLU A 10 16.65 -30.46 -3.79
CA GLU A 10 17.58 -31.47 -4.29
C GLU A 10 19.00 -31.27 -3.73
N MET A 11 19.37 -30.05 -3.31
CA MET A 11 20.75 -29.70 -2.92
C MET A 11 20.98 -29.50 -1.40
N LEU A 12 19.94 -29.20 -0.63
CA LEU A 12 20.06 -28.84 0.79
C LEU A 12 19.40 -29.88 1.69
N HIS A 13 19.96 -30.07 2.89
CA HIS A 13 19.39 -30.93 3.92
C HIS A 13 17.93 -30.52 4.21
N PRO A 14 16.97 -31.46 4.35
CA PRO A 14 15.54 -31.15 4.50
C PRO A 14 15.25 -30.12 5.60
N ASN A 15 16.00 -30.17 6.70
CA ASN A 15 15.84 -29.27 7.86
C ASN A 15 16.34 -27.84 7.61
N LEU A 16 17.17 -27.60 6.58
CA LEU A 16 17.57 -26.24 6.16
C LEU A 16 16.51 -25.57 5.28
N LEU A 17 15.59 -26.36 4.72
CA LEU A 17 14.48 -25.89 3.88
C LEU A 17 13.19 -25.67 4.65
N ASP A 18 13.17 -26.02 5.93
CA ASP A 18 12.07 -25.72 6.85
C ASP A 18 12.15 -24.27 7.36
N ILE A 19 12.41 -23.35 6.43
CA ILE A 19 12.04 -21.95 6.60
C ILE A 19 10.57 -21.92 6.24
N GLY A 20 9.71 -22.20 7.22
CA GLY A 20 8.26 -22.15 7.05
C GLY A 20 7.82 -20.87 6.32
N GLU A 21 6.68 -20.93 5.63
CA GLU A 21 6.15 -19.76 4.93
C GLU A 21 6.01 -18.59 5.91
N CYS A 22 6.67 -17.46 5.64
CA CYS A 22 6.56 -16.29 6.48
C CYS A 22 5.10 -15.89 6.63
N ASN A 23 4.60 -15.84 7.87
CA ASN A 23 3.21 -15.53 8.17
C ASN A 23 2.78 -14.17 7.56
N LEU A 24 3.71 -13.22 7.44
CA LEU A 24 3.46 -11.94 6.78
C LEU A 24 3.13 -12.09 5.28
N HIS A 25 3.72 -13.07 4.58
CA HIS A 25 3.37 -13.33 3.18
C HIS A 25 1.94 -13.85 3.04
N LYS A 26 1.48 -14.71 3.97
CA LYS A 26 0.10 -15.19 3.96
C LYS A 26 -0.90 -14.05 4.16
N VAL A 27 -0.63 -13.18 5.13
CA VAL A 27 -1.47 -11.99 5.39
C VAL A 27 -1.44 -11.03 4.21
N HIS A 28 -0.26 -10.75 3.66
CA HIS A 28 -0.11 -9.89 2.48
C HIS A 28 -0.92 -10.40 1.28
N ASN A 29 -0.82 -11.70 0.98
CA ASN A 29 -1.56 -12.31 -0.14
C ASN A 29 -3.07 -12.30 0.10
N ALA A 30 -3.50 -12.58 1.33
CA ALA A 30 -4.92 -12.54 1.69
C ALA A 30 -5.48 -11.11 1.55
N PHE A 31 -4.73 -10.11 2.05
CA PHE A 31 -5.10 -8.70 1.91
C PHE A 31 -5.16 -8.28 0.44
N GLY A 32 -4.12 -8.60 -0.35
CA GLY A 32 -4.09 -8.27 -1.79
C GLY A 32 -5.23 -8.93 -2.56
N THR A 33 -5.60 -10.16 -2.21
CA THR A 33 -6.76 -10.85 -2.82
C THR A 33 -8.08 -10.14 -2.49
N GLY A 34 -8.26 -9.74 -1.23
CA GLY A 34 -9.42 -8.97 -0.81
C GLY A 34 -9.49 -7.61 -1.50
N LEU A 35 -8.39 -6.87 -1.51
CA LEU A 35 -8.30 -5.57 -2.13
C LEU A 35 -8.61 -5.63 -3.63
N ASN A 36 -8.05 -6.60 -4.34
CA ASN A 36 -8.34 -6.82 -5.76
C ASN A 36 -9.81 -7.14 -6.04
N SER A 37 -10.52 -7.72 -5.07
CA SER A 37 -11.93 -8.09 -5.23
C SER A 37 -12.88 -6.94 -4.89
N PHE A 38 -12.50 -6.04 -3.98
CA PHE A 38 -13.43 -5.09 -3.36
C PHE A 38 -13.01 -3.61 -3.39
N GLY A 39 -11.75 -3.27 -3.71
CA GLY A 39 -11.28 -1.89 -3.56
C GLY A 39 -10.01 -1.52 -4.31
N ALA A 40 -9.70 -2.20 -5.42
CA ALA A 40 -8.52 -1.90 -6.24
C ALA A 40 -8.59 -0.48 -6.84
N ASP A 41 -9.78 -0.05 -7.24
CA ASP A 41 -10.07 1.30 -7.69
C ASP A 41 -9.83 2.35 -6.59
N VAL A 42 -10.21 2.05 -5.35
CA VAL A 42 -9.93 2.90 -4.19
C VAL A 42 -8.43 3.01 -3.93
N GLU A 43 -7.68 1.90 -4.03
CA GLU A 43 -6.21 1.91 -3.90
C GLU A 43 -5.57 2.82 -4.95
N LEU A 44 -5.99 2.68 -6.20
CA LEU A 44 -5.53 3.51 -7.31
C LEU A 44 -5.85 4.99 -7.09
N LEU A 45 -7.09 5.30 -6.68
CA LEU A 45 -7.50 6.68 -6.40
C LEU A 45 -6.65 7.32 -5.30
N VAL A 46 -6.38 6.60 -4.20
CA VAL A 46 -5.53 7.10 -3.12
C VAL A 46 -4.10 7.38 -3.62
N MET A 47 -3.57 6.53 -4.49
CA MET A 47 -2.26 6.75 -5.11
C MET A 47 -2.30 7.97 -6.05
N ASP A 48 -3.32 8.10 -6.88
CA ASP A 48 -3.48 9.20 -7.84
C ASP A 48 -3.60 10.55 -7.13
N ILE A 49 -4.40 10.64 -6.05
CA ILE A 49 -4.52 11.84 -5.22
C ILE A 49 -3.16 12.24 -4.66
N TYR A 50 -2.41 11.28 -4.10
CA TYR A 50 -1.06 11.58 -3.60
C TYR A 50 -0.16 12.16 -4.69
N TYR A 51 -0.13 11.55 -5.88
CA TYR A 51 0.72 12.03 -6.97
C TYR A 51 0.25 13.35 -7.56
N PHE A 52 -1.06 13.59 -7.63
CA PHE A 52 -1.63 14.87 -8.05
C PHE A 52 -1.17 15.99 -7.11
N PHE A 53 -1.36 15.85 -5.79
CA PHE A 53 -0.94 16.89 -4.84
C PHE A 53 0.59 16.97 -4.67
N LYS A 54 1.32 15.93 -5.01
CA LYS A 54 2.79 15.97 -5.02
C LYS A 54 3.35 16.74 -6.21
N HIS A 55 2.72 16.67 -7.38
CA HIS A 55 3.31 17.14 -8.63
C HIS A 55 2.55 18.29 -9.30
N ALA A 56 1.22 18.34 -9.18
CA ALA A 56 0.38 19.30 -9.89
C ALA A 56 -0.04 20.49 -9.01
N VAL A 57 -0.05 20.33 -7.68
CA VAL A 57 -0.55 21.36 -6.76
C VAL A 57 0.56 21.82 -5.81
N HIS A 58 0.70 23.14 -5.64
CA HIS A 58 1.59 23.66 -4.61
C HIS A 58 1.00 23.40 -3.22
N SER A 59 1.83 22.94 -2.28
CA SER A 59 1.40 22.63 -0.92
C SER A 59 0.73 23.81 -0.20
N SER A 60 1.09 25.06 -0.53
CA SER A 60 0.45 26.26 0.00
C SER A 60 -1.02 26.36 -0.38
N GLN A 61 -1.40 25.97 -1.60
CA GLN A 61 -2.79 26.02 -2.08
C GLN A 61 -3.66 25.01 -1.34
N LEU A 62 -3.13 23.82 -1.04
CA LEU A 62 -3.85 22.83 -0.24
C LEU A 62 -4.09 23.34 1.19
N SER A 63 -3.06 23.88 1.86
CA SER A 63 -3.18 24.44 3.21
C SER A 63 -4.16 25.61 3.27
N GLU A 64 -4.14 26.51 2.27
CA GLU A 64 -5.11 27.61 2.17
C GLU A 64 -6.54 27.08 2.06
N LYS A 65 -6.78 26.10 1.17
CA LYS A 65 -8.12 25.51 1.00
C LYS A 65 -8.58 24.75 2.25
N GLN A 66 -7.69 24.06 2.94
CA GLN A 66 -7.99 23.40 4.21
C GLN A 66 -8.47 24.41 5.27
N LYS A 67 -7.80 25.57 5.35
CA LYS A 67 -8.22 26.67 6.23
C LYS A 67 -9.56 27.25 5.84
N ASP A 68 -9.78 27.51 4.55
CA ASP A 68 -11.05 28.03 4.02
C ASP A 68 -12.23 27.11 4.39
N LEU A 69 -12.00 25.79 4.35
CA LEU A 69 -13.00 24.77 4.67
C LEU A 69 -13.09 24.44 6.17
N GLY A 70 -12.19 24.97 7.00
CA GLY A 70 -12.13 24.68 8.43
C GLY A 70 -11.80 23.22 8.77
N ILE A 71 -11.13 22.51 7.87
CA ILE A 71 -10.72 21.11 8.06
C ILE A 71 -9.26 21.01 8.55
N PRO A 72 -8.84 19.87 9.15
CA PRO A 72 -7.48 19.70 9.62
C PRO A 72 -6.44 19.87 8.50
N GLU A 73 -5.39 20.65 8.78
CA GLU A 73 -4.27 20.85 7.86
C GLU A 73 -3.39 19.59 7.79
N HIS A 74 -3.35 18.99 6.61
CA HIS A 74 -2.84 17.65 6.42
C HIS A 74 -2.13 17.51 5.07
N VAL A 75 -1.17 16.60 5.00
CA VAL A 75 -0.52 16.18 3.75
C VAL A 75 -0.96 14.77 3.40
N PHE A 76 -1.13 14.48 2.11
CA PHE A 76 -1.45 13.14 1.65
C PHE A 76 -0.26 12.19 1.83
N LEU A 77 -0.53 10.97 2.27
CA LEU A 77 0.50 9.96 2.56
C LEU A 77 0.72 9.06 1.34
N ARG A 78 1.99 8.78 1.03
CA ARG A 78 2.34 7.90 -0.07
C ARG A 78 1.96 6.45 0.23
N HIS A 79 1.12 5.88 -0.64
CA HIS A 79 0.87 4.45 -0.69
C HIS A 79 1.56 3.80 -1.91
N VAL A 80 1.99 2.56 -1.75
CA VAL A 80 2.48 1.69 -2.82
C VAL A 80 1.99 0.27 -2.55
N SER A 81 1.56 -0.44 -3.58
CA SER A 81 0.87 -1.74 -3.46
C SER A 81 1.69 -2.84 -2.78
N ASN A 82 3.02 -2.82 -2.95
CA ASN A 82 3.91 -3.77 -2.26
C ASN A 82 4.05 -3.50 -0.74
N ARG A 83 3.49 -2.39 -0.24
CA ARG A 83 3.47 -2.00 1.17
C ARG A 83 2.03 -1.75 1.65
N TRP A 84 1.23 -2.80 1.58
CA TRP A 84 -0.18 -2.81 1.96
C TRP A 84 -0.52 -2.16 3.32
N LEU A 85 0.38 -2.26 4.31
CA LEU A 85 0.19 -1.67 5.65
C LEU A 85 0.02 -0.14 5.64
N THR A 86 0.49 0.57 4.61
CA THR A 86 0.30 2.03 4.55
C THR A 86 -1.06 2.43 3.97
N PHE A 87 -1.82 1.49 3.39
CA PHE A 87 -3.05 1.82 2.68
C PHE A 87 -4.08 2.46 3.59
N GLN A 88 -4.30 1.89 4.78
CA GLN A 88 -5.31 2.39 5.72
C GLN A 88 -5.03 3.86 6.11
N SER A 89 -3.82 4.18 6.55
CA SER A 89 -3.49 5.55 6.96
C SER A 89 -3.55 6.53 5.78
N SER A 90 -3.18 6.09 4.57
CA SER A 90 -3.32 6.90 3.36
C SER A 90 -4.79 7.15 2.99
N LEU A 91 -5.66 6.14 3.11
CA LEU A 91 -7.09 6.25 2.85
C LEU A 91 -7.78 7.16 3.88
N GLU A 92 -7.52 6.97 5.17
CA GLU A 92 -8.04 7.83 6.24
C GLU A 92 -7.65 9.30 6.02
N ARG A 93 -6.42 9.53 5.57
CA ARG A 93 -5.94 10.88 5.21
C ARG A 93 -6.72 11.48 4.06
N VAL A 94 -7.11 10.69 3.06
CA VAL A 94 -7.95 11.17 1.96
C VAL A 94 -9.36 11.48 2.44
N LEU A 95 -9.96 10.60 3.23
CA LEU A 95 -11.33 10.77 3.74
C LEU A 95 -11.49 11.99 4.66
N GLN A 96 -10.44 12.37 5.40
CA GLN A 96 -10.43 13.58 6.22
C GLN A 96 -10.38 14.89 5.41
N GLN A 97 -10.20 14.80 4.09
CA GLN A 97 -9.99 15.92 3.18
C GLN A 97 -11.07 16.02 2.09
N PHE A 98 -12.09 15.17 2.19
CA PHE A 98 -13.29 15.16 1.36
C PHE A 98 -14.43 15.80 2.13
#